data_AF-A0A7V2PT11-F1
#
_entry.id   AF-A0A7V2PT11-F1
#
_cell.length_a   1.000
_cell.length_b   1.000
_cell.length_c   1.000
_cell.angle_alpha   90.00
_cell.angle_beta   90.00
_cell.angle_gamma   90.00
#
_symmetry.space_group_name_H-M   'P 1'
#
loop_
_entity.id
_entity.type
_entity.pdbx_description
1 polymer ?
#
loop_
_entity_poly.entity_id
_entity_poly.type
_entity_poly.pdbx_seq_one_letter_code
_entity_poly.pdbx_strand_id
1 'polypeptide(L)'
;MQFIKERFNYLFKSTKGLILVAIAMIAMVTALFGMLSGPMAEMGIREVIVRIFGMKLLPAEREGRIIILYHSIAMAVIAIEVYMVTGLLKMKEFYRIAVRILITVGYFLVMIFGLIFAYWGHVWIFHGIYIAGLSLIFFAGVLLCVALWPWDKDYYIQDKDYSRTKKGVDIERMAFFATAVTTVVSSFFGAVPGSYFGNGFEVVLAENIVRFPEKSVLQYSIIGHLHIMLALISIMITLIIGRWLDFKGILHKIAMPLIILGTIVLNLGVWGVATPLEPIAHTIIYVGATPAMLGALMLVIYGWDRFIREGIAGIPKPTFWQKIKALGSDPLRFGPLWQMVFMNFNVSGIGILFAVRLDEIFRVWPASEERIELTGHWHVLAAIVATIILLYYGDLIGLKGKTRKLYGWGIIILSDIAFASVTIFELKRLFISEAVQQPLVNNLMYMIDFGLGMLLVILAIVMVWRLLDLFRKKGRWTEELKQTDLSAEVK
;
A
#
# COMPACT_ATOMS: atom_id res chain seq x y z
N MET A 1 8.69 -10.12 -35.54
CA MET A 1 7.46 -9.36 -35.21
C MET A 1 6.57 -10.07 -34.20
N GLN A 2 6.26 -11.37 -34.37
CA GLN A 2 5.43 -12.14 -33.43
C GLN A 2 5.99 -12.17 -31.99
N PHE A 3 7.30 -12.32 -31.83
CA PHE A 3 7.99 -12.30 -30.54
C PHE A 3 7.62 -11.05 -29.71
N ILE A 4 7.78 -9.86 -30.28
CA ILE A 4 7.48 -8.57 -29.62
C ILE A 4 5.99 -8.44 -29.31
N LYS A 5 5.13 -8.80 -30.28
CA LYS A 5 3.66 -8.71 -30.14
C LYS A 5 3.14 -9.54 -28.97
N GLU A 6 3.66 -10.74 -28.77
CA GLU A 6 3.27 -11.63 -27.67
C GLU A 6 3.64 -11.06 -26.29
N ARG A 7 4.84 -10.50 -26.15
CA ARG A 7 5.28 -9.89 -24.87
C ARG A 7 4.50 -8.62 -24.60
N PHE A 8 4.25 -7.81 -25.63
CA PHE A 8 3.41 -6.63 -25.49
C PHE A 8 2.00 -7.00 -25.02
N ASN A 9 1.39 -8.03 -25.63
CA ASN A 9 0.09 -8.52 -25.19
C ASN A 9 0.14 -9.05 -23.74
N TYR A 10 1.18 -9.77 -23.35
CA TYR A 10 1.34 -10.19 -21.96
C TYR A 10 1.46 -9.00 -21.00
N LEU A 11 2.44 -8.12 -21.21
CA LEU A 11 2.74 -7.01 -20.32
C LEU A 11 1.60 -5.99 -20.19
N PHE A 12 0.83 -5.77 -21.26
CA PHE A 12 -0.16 -4.68 -21.30
C PHE A 12 -1.61 -5.12 -21.45
N LYS A 13 -1.90 -6.42 -21.61
CA LYS A 13 -3.29 -6.93 -21.66
C LYS A 13 -3.60 -8.00 -20.62
N SER A 14 -2.60 -8.70 -20.09
CA SER A 14 -2.82 -9.65 -19.01
C SER A 14 -2.76 -8.95 -17.65
N THR A 15 -3.57 -9.41 -16.69
CA THR A 15 -3.59 -8.86 -15.32
C THR A 15 -2.22 -9.01 -14.65
N LYS A 16 -1.59 -10.19 -14.78
CA LYS A 16 -0.27 -10.47 -14.19
C LYS A 16 0.85 -9.63 -14.84
N GLY A 17 0.77 -9.40 -16.15
CA GLY A 17 1.71 -8.53 -16.86
C GLY A 17 1.60 -7.07 -16.40
N LEU A 18 0.39 -6.55 -16.27
CA LEU A 18 0.16 -5.17 -15.77
C LEU A 18 0.71 -4.98 -14.34
N ILE A 19 0.49 -5.97 -13.46
CA ILE A 19 1.06 -5.98 -12.11
C ILE A 19 2.60 -6.05 -12.15
N LEU A 20 3.18 -6.91 -12.99
CA LEU A 20 4.64 -7.01 -13.16
C LEU A 20 5.25 -5.68 -13.61
N VAL A 21 4.63 -4.99 -14.58
CA VAL A 21 5.14 -3.70 -15.06
C VAL A 21 5.11 -2.66 -13.95
N ALA A 22 4.02 -2.56 -13.19
CA ALA A 22 3.92 -1.62 -12.08
C ALA A 22 4.95 -1.91 -10.98
N ILE A 23 5.13 -3.18 -10.59
CA ILE A 23 6.15 -3.60 -9.61
C ILE A 23 7.55 -3.28 -10.13
N ALA A 24 7.85 -3.55 -11.40
CA ALA A 24 9.15 -3.26 -11.99
C ALA A 24 9.45 -1.76 -12.00
N MET A 25 8.45 -0.93 -12.29
CA MET A 25 8.61 0.53 -12.24
C MET A 25 8.83 1.05 -10.83
N ILE A 26 8.05 0.56 -9.85
CA ILE A 26 8.30 0.87 -8.43
C ILE A 26 9.71 0.44 -8.04
N ALA A 27 10.13 -0.77 -8.39
CA ALA A 27 11.46 -1.29 -8.07
C ALA A 27 12.58 -0.38 -8.62
N MET A 28 12.46 0.07 -9.87
CA MET A 28 13.43 0.99 -10.47
C MET A 28 13.46 2.35 -9.77
N VAL A 29 12.30 2.91 -9.45
CA VAL A 29 12.20 4.19 -8.72
C VAL A 29 12.77 4.03 -7.32
N THR A 30 12.37 3.03 -6.56
CA THR A 30 12.89 2.81 -5.20
C THR A 30 14.41 2.57 -5.21
N ALA A 31 14.93 1.81 -6.19
CA ALA A 31 16.37 1.60 -6.31
C ALA A 31 17.12 2.92 -6.60
N LEU A 32 16.64 3.72 -7.56
CA LEU A 32 17.30 4.97 -7.93
C LEU A 32 17.21 6.04 -6.82
N PHE A 33 15.99 6.31 -6.35
CA PHE A 33 15.73 7.39 -5.40
C PHE A 33 16.10 7.01 -3.96
N GLY A 34 16.11 5.71 -3.62
CA GLY A 34 16.62 5.23 -2.34
C GLY A 34 18.10 5.60 -2.13
N MET A 35 18.91 5.59 -3.20
CA MET A 35 20.32 6.02 -3.16
C MET A 35 20.51 7.53 -2.91
N LEU A 36 19.45 8.34 -2.97
CA LEU A 36 19.51 9.78 -2.70
C LEU A 36 19.25 10.13 -1.23
N SER A 37 18.95 9.14 -0.39
CA SER A 37 18.54 9.33 1.01
C SER A 37 19.17 8.28 1.93
N GLY A 38 19.05 8.49 3.23
CA GLY A 38 19.54 7.55 4.25
C GLY A 38 21.06 7.42 4.26
N PRO A 39 21.60 6.32 4.83
CA PRO A 39 23.04 6.15 5.00
C PRO A 39 23.82 6.10 3.68
N MET A 40 23.19 5.69 2.57
CA MET A 40 23.81 5.81 1.25
C MET A 40 24.13 7.27 0.89
N ALA A 41 23.25 8.21 1.23
CA ALA A 41 23.52 9.63 1.05
C ALA A 41 24.66 10.12 1.97
N GLU A 42 24.71 9.64 3.21
CA GLU A 42 25.79 9.98 4.16
C GLU A 42 27.15 9.39 3.73
N MET A 43 27.15 8.24 3.04
CA MET A 43 28.32 7.61 2.45
C MET A 43 28.81 8.26 1.14
N GLY A 44 28.17 9.35 0.71
CA GLY A 44 28.56 10.08 -0.51
C GLY A 44 27.96 9.53 -1.82
N ILE A 45 27.10 8.50 -1.76
CA ILE A 45 26.49 7.89 -2.96
C ILE A 45 25.56 8.89 -3.65
N ARG A 46 24.85 9.72 -2.88
CA ARG A 46 23.95 10.74 -3.42
C ARG A 46 24.68 11.67 -4.39
N GLU A 47 25.85 12.18 -4.02
CA GLU A 47 26.65 13.10 -4.83
C GLU A 47 27.07 12.45 -6.16
N VAL A 48 27.43 11.17 -6.11
CA VAL A 48 27.78 10.37 -7.31
C VAL A 48 26.56 10.22 -8.23
N ILE A 49 25.42 9.79 -7.69
CA ILE A 49 24.19 9.59 -8.48
C ILE A 49 23.70 10.91 -9.08
N VAL A 50 23.69 11.99 -8.29
CA VAL A 50 23.31 13.32 -8.76
C VAL A 50 24.18 13.77 -9.93
N ARG A 51 25.51 13.55 -9.85
CA ARG A 51 26.44 13.93 -10.91
C ARG A 51 26.29 13.07 -12.16
N ILE A 52 26.14 11.75 -12.01
CA ILE A 52 25.99 10.81 -13.14
C ILE A 52 24.73 11.13 -13.93
N PHE A 53 23.61 11.37 -13.24
CA PHE A 53 22.32 11.58 -13.89
C PHE A 53 22.00 13.05 -14.15
N GLY A 54 22.84 13.99 -13.71
CA GLY A 54 22.61 15.44 -13.90
C GLY A 54 21.36 15.95 -13.16
N MET A 55 21.06 15.40 -11.99
CA MET A 55 19.89 15.78 -11.18
C MET A 55 20.08 17.17 -10.56
N LYS A 56 18.98 17.90 -10.39
CA LYS A 56 18.95 19.23 -9.75
C LYS A 56 18.25 19.13 -8.40
N LEU A 57 19.01 19.16 -7.30
CA LEU A 57 18.50 19.02 -5.95
C LEU A 57 18.64 20.32 -5.15
N LEU A 58 17.95 21.39 -5.54
CA LEU A 58 17.96 22.62 -4.73
C LEU A 58 17.26 22.36 -3.39
N PRO A 59 17.83 22.80 -2.25
CA PRO A 59 17.23 22.58 -0.93
C PRO A 59 15.81 23.12 -0.80
N ALA A 60 15.53 24.31 -1.36
CA ALA A 60 14.23 24.98 -1.30
C ALA A 60 13.09 24.18 -1.97
N GLU A 61 13.41 23.28 -2.89
CA GLU A 61 12.42 22.49 -3.64
C GLU A 61 12.22 21.08 -3.06
N ARG A 62 12.87 20.77 -1.92
CA ARG A 62 12.89 19.42 -1.33
C ARG A 62 11.50 18.85 -1.10
N GLU A 63 10.59 19.64 -0.55
CA GLU A 63 9.25 19.18 -0.19
C GLU A 63 8.43 18.81 -1.43
N GLY A 64 8.47 19.66 -2.48
CA GLY A 64 7.80 19.39 -3.75
C GLY A 64 8.31 18.11 -4.41
N ARG A 65 9.64 17.87 -4.38
CA ARG A 65 10.22 16.64 -4.90
C ARG A 65 9.73 15.40 -4.16
N ILE A 66 9.70 15.45 -2.83
CA ILE A 66 9.23 14.34 -1.98
C ILE A 66 7.76 14.04 -2.26
N ILE A 67 6.90 15.06 -2.32
CA ILE A 67 5.47 14.89 -2.62
C ILE A 67 5.28 14.21 -3.98
N ILE A 68 5.99 14.66 -5.02
CA ILE A 68 5.89 14.07 -6.36
C ILE A 68 6.42 12.64 -6.38
N LEU A 69 7.51 12.35 -5.66
CA LEU A 69 8.03 10.98 -5.53
C LEU A 69 7.00 10.06 -4.87
N TYR A 70 6.39 10.50 -3.76
CA TYR A 70 5.36 9.74 -3.05
C TYR A 70 4.14 9.49 -3.93
N HIS A 71 3.62 10.51 -4.61
CA HIS A 71 2.49 10.34 -5.53
C HIS A 71 2.85 9.40 -6.69
N SER A 72 4.06 9.51 -7.26
CA SER A 72 4.51 8.65 -8.35
C SER A 72 4.50 7.18 -7.97
N ILE A 73 5.02 6.83 -6.79
CA ILE A 73 5.03 5.45 -6.28
C ILE A 73 3.61 5.02 -5.90
N ALA A 74 2.87 5.86 -5.16
CA ALA A 74 1.52 5.54 -4.68
C ALA A 74 0.56 5.27 -5.84
N MET A 75 0.65 6.03 -6.94
CA MET A 75 -0.20 5.80 -8.12
C MET A 75 0.05 4.45 -8.77
N ALA A 76 1.30 3.95 -8.77
CA ALA A 76 1.59 2.60 -9.24
C ALA A 76 1.07 1.51 -8.29
N VAL A 77 1.11 1.75 -6.97
CA VAL A 77 0.51 0.85 -5.97
C VAL A 77 -1.02 0.78 -6.15
N ILE A 78 -1.69 1.92 -6.28
CA ILE A 78 -3.13 1.98 -6.60
C ILE A 78 -3.41 1.24 -7.91
N ALA A 79 -2.56 1.40 -8.93
CA ALA A 79 -2.72 0.67 -10.18
C ALA A 79 -2.67 -0.86 -9.98
N ILE A 80 -1.75 -1.37 -9.15
CA ILE A 80 -1.67 -2.79 -8.79
C ILE A 80 -2.98 -3.26 -8.15
N GLU A 81 -3.50 -2.53 -7.16
CA GLU A 81 -4.76 -2.87 -6.51
C GLU A 81 -5.93 -2.86 -7.50
N VAL A 82 -6.01 -1.85 -8.38
CA VAL A 82 -7.03 -1.79 -9.43
C VAL A 82 -6.92 -2.97 -10.40
N TYR A 83 -5.71 -3.41 -10.77
CA TYR A 83 -5.53 -4.61 -11.59
C TYR A 83 -6.01 -5.87 -10.87
N MET A 84 -5.73 -5.99 -9.57
CA MET A 84 -6.19 -7.09 -8.74
C MET A 84 -7.72 -7.09 -8.61
N VAL A 85 -8.35 -5.95 -8.30
CA VAL A 85 -9.82 -5.80 -8.21
C VAL A 85 -10.48 -6.16 -9.53
N THR A 86 -10.00 -5.60 -10.64
CA THR A 86 -10.55 -5.88 -11.99
C THR A 86 -10.30 -7.31 -12.48
N GLY A 87 -9.32 -7.99 -11.87
CA GLY A 87 -8.99 -9.39 -12.11
C GLY A 87 -9.68 -10.38 -11.17
N LEU A 88 -10.12 -9.97 -9.98
CA LEU A 88 -10.76 -10.84 -8.98
C LEU A 88 -12.29 -10.73 -8.98
N LEU A 89 -12.82 -9.55 -9.30
CA LEU A 89 -14.25 -9.28 -9.29
C LEU A 89 -14.84 -9.32 -10.70
N LYS A 90 -16.03 -9.93 -10.79
CA LYS A 90 -16.86 -9.90 -12.00
C LYS A 90 -17.25 -8.45 -12.32
N MET A 91 -17.09 -8.02 -13.57
CA MET A 91 -17.57 -6.73 -14.05
C MET A 91 -17.74 -6.78 -15.57
N LYS A 92 -18.49 -5.83 -16.14
CA LYS A 92 -18.64 -5.69 -17.60
C LYS A 92 -17.28 -5.42 -18.24
N GLU A 93 -17.01 -6.10 -19.36
CA GLU A 93 -15.70 -6.08 -20.02
C GLU A 93 -15.27 -4.67 -20.45
N PHE A 94 -16.22 -3.84 -20.90
CA PHE A 94 -15.96 -2.43 -21.20
C PHE A 94 -15.32 -1.68 -20.03
N TYR A 95 -15.90 -1.79 -18.82
CA TYR A 95 -15.37 -1.11 -17.65
C TYR A 95 -14.01 -1.67 -17.24
N ARG A 96 -13.84 -3.00 -17.29
CA ARG A 96 -12.56 -3.65 -17.01
C ARG A 96 -11.45 -3.08 -17.91
N ILE A 97 -11.69 -3.01 -19.21
CA ILE A 97 -10.71 -2.49 -20.19
C ILE A 97 -10.48 -0.99 -19.98
N ALA A 98 -11.55 -0.20 -19.88
CA ALA A 98 -11.46 1.25 -19.77
C ALA A 98 -10.69 1.68 -18.51
N VAL A 99 -11.04 1.10 -17.34
CA VAL A 99 -10.35 1.37 -16.07
C VAL A 99 -8.87 0.99 -16.18
N ARG A 100 -8.55 -0.19 -16.74
CA ARG A 100 -7.16 -0.64 -16.91
C ARG A 100 -6.35 0.30 -17.80
N ILE A 101 -6.88 0.72 -18.94
CA ILE A 101 -6.17 1.64 -19.84
C ILE A 101 -5.93 2.98 -19.15
N LEU A 102 -6.96 3.57 -18.54
CA LEU A 102 -6.86 4.87 -17.90
C LEU A 102 -5.89 4.86 -16.72
N ILE A 103 -5.97 3.84 -15.85
CA ILE A 103 -5.05 3.73 -14.72
C ILE A 103 -3.62 3.49 -15.22
N THR A 104 -3.40 2.62 -16.23
CA THR A 104 -2.07 2.32 -16.78
C THR A 104 -1.42 3.56 -17.38
N VAL A 105 -2.11 4.25 -18.29
CA VAL A 105 -1.59 5.48 -18.90
C VAL A 105 -1.40 6.54 -17.83
N GLY A 106 -2.38 6.70 -16.93
CA GLY A 106 -2.34 7.66 -15.84
C GLY A 106 -1.08 7.51 -14.98
N TYR A 107 -0.82 6.33 -14.41
CA TYR A 107 0.34 6.16 -13.52
C TYR A 107 1.68 6.25 -14.26
N PHE A 108 1.74 5.88 -15.54
CA PHE A 108 2.94 6.12 -16.36
C PHE A 108 3.21 7.61 -16.52
N LEU A 109 2.18 8.40 -16.84
CA LEU A 109 2.34 9.84 -16.99
C LEU A 109 2.77 10.49 -15.67
N VAL A 110 2.13 10.11 -14.57
CA VAL A 110 2.49 10.59 -13.22
C VAL A 110 3.94 10.24 -12.90
N MET A 111 4.32 8.96 -13.02
CA MET A 111 5.64 8.51 -12.58
C MET A 111 6.75 9.07 -13.46
N ILE A 112 6.63 8.98 -14.79
CA ILE A 112 7.70 9.42 -15.69
C ILE A 112 7.85 10.94 -15.65
N PHE A 113 6.77 11.67 -15.91
CA PHE A 113 6.86 13.11 -16.09
C PHE A 113 6.90 13.86 -14.74
N GLY A 114 6.30 13.31 -13.69
CA GLY A 114 6.45 13.83 -12.34
C GLY A 114 7.91 13.77 -11.88
N LEU A 115 8.56 12.61 -12.01
CA LEU A 115 9.96 12.46 -11.58
C LEU A 115 10.92 13.28 -12.45
N ILE A 116 10.70 13.36 -13.77
CA ILE A 116 11.51 14.24 -14.63
C ILE A 116 11.35 15.71 -14.20
N PHE A 117 10.11 16.18 -13.98
CA PHE A 117 9.86 17.54 -13.53
C PHE A 117 10.56 17.84 -12.19
N ALA A 118 10.38 16.96 -11.21
CA ALA A 118 10.89 17.14 -9.85
C ALA A 118 12.42 17.09 -9.77
N TYR A 119 13.10 16.28 -10.59
CA TYR A 119 14.53 16.00 -10.41
C TYR A 119 15.45 16.48 -11.55
N TRP A 120 14.90 16.90 -12.71
CA TRP A 120 15.69 17.33 -13.88
C TRP A 120 15.39 18.74 -14.41
N GLY A 121 14.78 19.60 -13.60
CA GLY A 121 14.78 21.05 -13.84
C GLY A 121 13.45 21.68 -14.23
N HIS A 122 12.37 21.31 -13.54
CA HIS A 122 11.10 22.05 -13.46
C HIS A 122 10.50 22.50 -14.81
N VAL A 123 10.64 21.67 -15.86
CA VAL A 123 10.02 21.96 -17.16
C VAL A 123 8.51 21.83 -17.02
N TRP A 124 7.80 22.96 -17.09
CA TRP A 124 6.36 23.05 -16.83
C TRP A 124 5.49 22.11 -17.67
N ILE A 125 5.93 21.78 -18.90
CA ILE A 125 5.24 20.81 -19.75
C ILE A 125 5.16 19.43 -19.06
N PHE A 126 6.23 18.99 -18.41
CA PHE A 126 6.24 17.72 -17.69
C PHE A 126 5.35 17.75 -16.45
N HIS A 127 5.28 18.88 -15.76
CA HIS A 127 4.29 19.07 -14.68
C HIS A 127 2.85 19.00 -15.21
N GLY A 128 2.56 19.63 -16.35
CA GLY A 128 1.25 19.54 -17.00
C GLY A 128 0.86 18.10 -17.37
N ILE A 129 1.81 17.32 -17.90
CA ILE A 129 1.59 15.90 -18.21
C ILE A 129 1.39 15.06 -16.93
N TYR A 130 2.13 15.36 -15.85
CA TYR A 130 1.93 14.77 -14.53
C TYR A 130 0.49 14.98 -14.02
N ILE A 131 -0.02 16.23 -14.10
CA ILE A 131 -1.40 16.56 -13.71
C ILE A 131 -2.42 15.84 -14.59
N ALA A 132 -2.18 15.78 -15.91
CA ALA A 132 -3.03 15.02 -16.82
C ALA A 132 -3.08 13.53 -16.44
N GLY A 133 -1.93 12.96 -16.05
CA GLY A 133 -1.85 11.61 -15.49
C GLY A 133 -2.72 11.41 -14.25
N LEU A 134 -2.63 12.32 -13.28
CA LEU A 134 -3.47 12.28 -12.07
C LEU A 134 -4.98 12.35 -12.42
N SER A 135 -5.35 13.17 -13.39
CA SER A 135 -6.74 13.26 -13.86
C SER A 135 -7.24 11.95 -14.48
N LEU A 136 -6.41 11.28 -15.29
CA LEU A 136 -6.76 9.97 -15.84
C LEU A 136 -6.99 8.91 -14.76
N ILE A 137 -6.14 8.92 -13.71
CA ILE A 137 -6.30 8.03 -12.56
C ILE A 137 -7.61 8.32 -11.81
N PHE A 138 -7.92 9.59 -11.59
CA PHE A 138 -9.19 10.00 -10.99
C PHE A 138 -10.39 9.48 -11.80
N PHE A 139 -10.38 9.66 -13.13
CA PHE A 139 -11.43 9.11 -14.00
C PHE A 139 -11.49 7.58 -14.00
N ALA A 140 -10.35 6.89 -13.90
CA ALA A 140 -10.32 5.44 -13.72
C ALA A 140 -11.02 5.03 -12.42
N GLY A 141 -10.81 5.78 -11.33
CA GLY A 141 -11.50 5.59 -10.05
C GLY A 141 -13.01 5.79 -10.14
N VAL A 142 -13.47 6.84 -10.84
CA VAL A 142 -14.91 7.07 -11.08
C VAL A 142 -15.53 5.90 -11.86
N LEU A 143 -14.90 5.46 -12.95
CA LEU A 143 -15.37 4.31 -13.71
C LEU A 143 -15.34 3.01 -12.91
N LEU A 144 -14.35 2.83 -12.03
CA LEU A 144 -14.29 1.69 -11.13
C LEU A 144 -15.48 1.69 -10.15
N CYS A 145 -15.86 2.86 -9.61
CA CYS A 145 -17.06 2.96 -8.77
C CYS A 145 -18.32 2.50 -9.53
N VAL A 146 -18.47 2.92 -10.80
CA VAL A 146 -19.57 2.46 -11.66
C VAL A 146 -19.49 0.96 -11.92
N ALA A 147 -18.30 0.42 -12.19
CA ALA A 147 -18.07 -1.00 -12.44
C ALA A 147 -18.39 -1.88 -11.22
N LEU A 148 -18.17 -1.34 -10.02
CA LEU A 148 -18.40 -2.02 -8.74
C LEU A 148 -19.81 -1.85 -8.20
N TRP A 149 -20.71 -1.15 -8.91
CA TRP A 149 -22.06 -0.85 -8.46
C TRP A 149 -22.77 -2.10 -7.89
N PRO A 150 -23.01 -2.16 -6.56
CA PRO A 150 -23.41 -3.41 -5.91
C PRO A 150 -24.88 -3.77 -6.15
N TRP A 151 -25.69 -2.81 -6.61
CA TRP A 151 -27.11 -3.02 -6.89
C TRP A 151 -27.41 -3.51 -8.32
N ASP A 152 -26.39 -3.78 -9.14
CA ASP A 152 -26.59 -4.47 -10.41
C ASP A 152 -26.92 -5.95 -10.15
N LYS A 153 -28.08 -6.39 -10.63
CA LYS A 153 -28.61 -7.75 -10.41
C LYS A 153 -27.70 -8.82 -11.02
N ASP A 154 -26.91 -8.49 -12.05
CA ASP A 154 -25.97 -9.41 -12.71
C ASP A 154 -24.83 -9.87 -11.79
N TYR A 155 -24.64 -9.18 -10.66
CA TYR A 155 -23.62 -9.47 -9.66
C TYR A 155 -24.19 -10.00 -8.34
N TYR A 156 -25.50 -10.26 -8.27
CA TYR A 156 -26.10 -10.84 -7.07
C TYR A 156 -25.61 -12.27 -6.88
N ILE A 157 -25.33 -12.62 -5.63
CA ILE A 157 -24.83 -13.93 -5.23
C ILE A 157 -25.91 -14.73 -4.52
N GLN A 158 -25.96 -16.04 -4.81
CA GLN A 158 -26.89 -16.97 -4.19
C GLN A 158 -26.26 -17.75 -3.03
N ASP A 159 -24.95 -17.92 -3.10
CA ASP A 159 -24.16 -18.63 -2.09
C ASP A 159 -24.40 -18.00 -0.71
N LYS A 160 -24.78 -18.86 0.23
CA LYS A 160 -25.11 -18.46 1.60
C LYS A 160 -23.89 -18.34 2.47
N ASP A 161 -22.72 -18.82 2.05
CA ASP A 161 -21.49 -18.73 2.84
C ASP A 161 -20.91 -17.33 2.79
N TYR A 162 -21.09 -16.61 1.68
CA TYR A 162 -20.70 -15.21 1.57
C TYR A 162 -21.69 -14.26 2.26
N SER A 163 -21.21 -13.05 2.53
CA SER A 163 -22.00 -11.98 3.13
C SER A 163 -22.92 -11.39 2.08
N ARG A 164 -24.23 -11.58 2.25
CA ARG A 164 -25.24 -11.09 1.31
C ARG A 164 -26.50 -10.62 2.00
N THR A 165 -27.20 -9.70 1.35
CA THR A 165 -28.58 -9.36 1.74
C THR A 165 -29.54 -10.52 1.41
N LYS A 166 -30.78 -10.43 1.92
CA LYS A 166 -31.87 -11.35 1.57
C LYS A 166 -32.13 -11.40 0.05
N LYS A 167 -31.95 -10.28 -0.66
CA LYS A 167 -32.17 -10.16 -2.11
C LYS A 167 -30.98 -10.65 -2.95
N GLY A 168 -29.86 -11.03 -2.34
CA GLY A 168 -28.67 -11.50 -3.04
C GLY A 168 -27.60 -10.44 -3.31
N VAL A 169 -27.80 -9.19 -2.88
CA VAL A 169 -26.73 -8.15 -2.97
C VAL A 169 -25.52 -8.63 -2.19
N ASP A 170 -24.37 -8.65 -2.85
CA ASP A 170 -23.06 -9.03 -2.31
C ASP A 170 -22.48 -7.90 -1.43
N ILE A 171 -22.34 -8.15 -0.12
CA ILE A 171 -21.81 -7.17 0.83
C ILE A 171 -20.29 -7.02 0.68
N GLU A 172 -19.57 -8.03 0.20
CA GLU A 172 -18.13 -7.91 -0.11
C GLU A 172 -17.94 -6.90 -1.24
N ARG A 173 -18.73 -7.01 -2.31
CA ARG A 173 -18.76 -5.99 -3.38
C ARG A 173 -19.13 -4.61 -2.86
N MET A 174 -20.07 -4.51 -1.92
CA MET A 174 -20.39 -3.22 -1.29
C MET A 174 -19.18 -2.64 -0.53
N ALA A 175 -18.35 -3.46 0.10
CA ALA A 175 -17.12 -3.02 0.78
C ALA A 175 -16.09 -2.50 -0.24
N PHE A 176 -15.87 -3.21 -1.35
CA PHE A 176 -15.04 -2.72 -2.46
C PHE A 176 -15.56 -1.39 -3.02
N PHE A 177 -16.87 -1.30 -3.25
CA PHE A 177 -17.52 -0.09 -3.75
C PHE A 177 -17.37 1.08 -2.77
N ALA A 178 -17.64 0.88 -1.48
CA ALA A 178 -17.50 1.92 -0.45
C ALA A 178 -16.06 2.44 -0.36
N THR A 179 -15.08 1.54 -0.40
CA THR A 179 -13.65 1.90 -0.40
C THR A 179 -13.28 2.68 -1.67
N ALA A 180 -13.75 2.25 -2.85
CA ALA A 180 -13.49 2.97 -4.10
C ALA A 180 -14.10 4.37 -4.11
N VAL A 181 -15.38 4.51 -3.73
CA VAL A 181 -16.08 5.80 -3.67
C VAL A 181 -15.38 6.75 -2.70
N THR A 182 -15.08 6.28 -1.50
CA THR A 182 -14.41 7.10 -0.49
C THR A 182 -12.99 7.48 -0.91
N THR A 183 -12.27 6.63 -1.65
CA THR A 183 -10.96 6.98 -2.22
C THR A 183 -11.07 8.11 -3.24
N VAL A 184 -12.05 8.03 -4.15
CA VAL A 184 -12.29 9.09 -5.14
C VAL A 184 -12.65 10.40 -4.45
N VAL A 185 -13.54 10.38 -3.45
CA VAL A 185 -13.91 11.58 -2.69
C VAL A 185 -12.71 12.14 -1.92
N SER A 186 -11.94 11.29 -1.24
CA SER A 186 -10.78 11.69 -0.45
C SER A 186 -9.61 12.21 -1.29
N SER A 187 -9.55 11.88 -2.58
CA SER A 187 -8.56 12.46 -3.49
C SER A 187 -8.74 13.98 -3.66
N PHE A 188 -9.95 14.52 -3.47
CA PHE A 188 -10.19 15.96 -3.53
C PHE A 188 -9.48 16.72 -2.41
N PHE A 189 -9.22 16.08 -1.27
CA PHE A 189 -8.50 16.71 -0.16
C PHE A 189 -7.02 16.97 -0.48
N GLY A 190 -6.45 16.27 -1.46
CA GLY A 190 -5.14 16.59 -2.04
C GLY A 190 -5.25 17.49 -3.27
N ALA A 191 -6.25 17.25 -4.13
CA ALA A 191 -6.42 17.99 -5.39
C ALA A 191 -6.79 19.46 -5.18
N VAL A 192 -7.60 19.79 -4.17
CA VAL A 192 -8.00 21.16 -3.87
C VAL A 192 -6.81 22.00 -3.40
N PRO A 193 -6.01 21.61 -2.38
CA PRO A 193 -4.78 22.33 -2.08
C PRO A 193 -3.83 22.43 -3.27
N GLY A 194 -3.71 21.35 -4.06
CA GLY A 194 -2.88 21.34 -5.27
C GLY A 194 -3.31 22.36 -6.33
N SER A 195 -4.61 22.66 -6.46
CA SER A 195 -5.11 23.64 -7.43
C SER A 195 -4.86 25.10 -7.01
N TYR A 196 -4.60 25.34 -5.72
CA TYR A 196 -4.22 26.65 -5.19
C TYR A 196 -2.70 26.89 -5.20
N PHE A 197 -1.91 25.93 -5.68
CA PHE A 197 -0.45 26.03 -5.66
C PHE A 197 0.04 27.26 -6.45
N GLY A 198 0.79 28.14 -5.79
CA GLY A 198 1.23 29.42 -6.34
C GLY A 198 0.15 30.52 -6.35
N ASN A 199 -1.04 30.25 -5.82
CA ASN A 199 -2.15 31.19 -5.64
C ASN A 199 -2.54 31.29 -4.14
N GLY A 200 -1.59 31.73 -3.32
CA GLY A 200 -1.77 31.85 -1.86
C GLY A 200 -1.56 30.55 -1.08
N PHE A 201 -1.15 29.47 -1.75
CA PHE A 201 -0.77 28.20 -1.13
C PHE A 201 0.63 27.76 -1.60
N GLU A 202 1.48 27.39 -0.64
CA GLU A 202 2.85 26.92 -0.85
C GLU A 202 3.00 25.44 -0.49
N VAL A 203 4.05 24.79 -1.00
CA VAL A 203 4.30 23.39 -0.69
C VAL A 203 4.62 23.28 0.79
N VAL A 204 4.00 22.31 1.45
CA VAL A 204 4.30 21.92 2.82
C VAL A 204 4.27 20.41 2.96
N LEU A 205 5.11 19.88 3.85
CA LEU A 205 4.94 18.52 4.37
C LEU A 205 4.11 18.56 5.65
N ALA A 206 3.17 17.61 5.80
CA ALA A 206 2.22 17.59 6.92
C ALA A 206 2.96 17.55 8.28
N GLU A 207 4.04 16.78 8.37
CA GLU A 207 4.84 16.65 9.58
C GLU A 207 5.60 17.94 9.96
N ASN A 208 5.80 18.86 9.02
CA ASN A 208 6.49 20.12 9.27
C ASN A 208 5.56 21.19 9.84
N ILE A 209 4.25 21.06 9.62
CA ILE A 209 3.26 22.07 10.02
C ILE A 209 2.42 21.65 11.23
N VAL A 210 2.57 20.42 11.74
CA VAL A 210 1.73 19.85 12.81
C VAL A 210 1.64 20.75 14.06
N ARG A 211 2.75 21.39 14.43
CA ARG A 211 2.86 22.28 15.61
C ARG A 211 2.46 23.73 15.33
N PHE A 212 2.06 24.08 14.11
CA PHE A 212 1.66 25.45 13.82
C PHE A 212 0.41 25.81 14.65
N PRO A 213 0.42 26.95 15.37
CA PRO A 213 -0.68 27.33 16.24
C PRO A 213 -1.97 27.56 15.45
N GLU A 214 -1.84 28.09 14.23
CA GLU A 214 -2.93 28.26 13.29
C GLU A 214 -2.57 27.57 11.98
N LYS A 215 -3.54 26.87 11.39
CA LYS A 215 -3.40 26.23 10.09
C LYS A 215 -4.56 26.66 9.22
N SER A 216 -4.26 26.91 7.95
CA SER A 216 -5.30 27.14 6.94
C SER A 216 -6.09 25.86 6.68
N VAL A 217 -7.31 26.01 6.14
CA VAL A 217 -8.13 24.89 5.69
C VAL A 217 -7.38 23.99 4.68
N LEU A 218 -6.56 24.58 3.80
CA LEU A 218 -5.77 23.84 2.82
C LEU A 218 -4.67 22.98 3.48
N GLN A 219 -4.02 23.52 4.51
CA GLN A 219 -3.05 22.78 5.32
C GLN A 219 -3.69 21.62 6.08
N TYR A 220 -4.84 21.84 6.72
CA TYR A 220 -5.62 20.78 7.35
C TYR A 220 -6.06 19.70 6.35
N SER A 221 -6.46 20.11 5.15
CA SER A 221 -6.82 19.19 4.06
C SER A 221 -5.67 18.27 3.66
N ILE A 222 -4.43 18.77 3.62
CA ILE A 222 -3.23 17.95 3.33
C ILE A 222 -2.94 16.94 4.44
N ILE A 223 -3.05 17.36 5.70
CA ILE A 223 -2.89 16.46 6.85
C ILE A 223 -3.91 15.32 6.73
N GLY A 224 -5.18 15.66 6.51
CA GLY A 224 -6.23 14.65 6.32
C GLY A 224 -5.97 13.74 5.13
N HIS A 225 -5.62 14.30 3.96
CA HIS A 225 -5.33 13.57 2.73
C HIS A 225 -4.24 12.50 2.91
N LEU A 226 -3.13 12.85 3.57
CA LEU A 226 -2.05 11.90 3.85
C LEU A 226 -2.57 10.66 4.61
N HIS A 227 -3.32 10.88 5.69
CA HIS A 227 -3.79 9.81 6.58
C HIS A 227 -4.77 8.89 5.85
N ILE A 228 -5.74 9.46 5.12
CA ILE A 228 -6.81 8.68 4.54
C ILE A 228 -6.38 7.83 3.36
N MET A 229 -5.47 8.33 2.52
CA MET A 229 -5.10 7.60 1.30
C MET A 229 -4.38 6.29 1.62
N LEU A 230 -3.44 6.28 2.57
CA LEU A 230 -2.78 5.04 2.98
C LEU A 230 -3.74 4.08 3.69
N ALA A 231 -4.65 4.60 4.52
CA ALA A 231 -5.66 3.78 5.18
C ALA A 231 -6.58 3.09 4.18
N LEU A 232 -7.02 3.80 3.12
CA LEU A 232 -7.89 3.24 2.09
C LEU A 232 -7.18 2.22 1.19
N ILE A 233 -5.91 2.43 0.87
CA ILE A 233 -5.06 1.42 0.21
C ILE A 233 -4.99 0.17 1.10
N SER A 234 -4.76 0.35 2.42
CA SER A 234 -4.69 -0.76 3.38
C SER A 234 -6.01 -1.54 3.51
N ILE A 235 -7.16 -0.85 3.46
CA ILE A 235 -8.49 -1.47 3.44
C ILE A 235 -8.70 -2.22 2.12
N MET A 236 -8.33 -1.61 0.98
CA MET A 236 -8.46 -2.23 -0.34
C MET A 236 -7.64 -3.51 -0.44
N ILE A 237 -6.36 -3.49 -0.04
CA ILE A 237 -5.54 -4.71 -0.03
C ILE A 237 -6.09 -5.76 0.94
N THR A 238 -6.69 -5.37 2.06
CA THR A 238 -7.36 -6.31 2.97
C THR A 238 -8.52 -7.04 2.29
N LEU A 239 -9.36 -6.31 1.54
CA LEU A 239 -10.45 -6.90 0.75
C LEU A 239 -9.91 -7.80 -0.38
N ILE A 240 -8.84 -7.39 -1.07
CA ILE A 240 -8.18 -8.18 -2.11
C ILE A 240 -7.66 -9.51 -1.55
N ILE A 241 -6.96 -9.48 -0.41
CA ILE A 241 -6.44 -10.68 0.26
C ILE A 241 -7.58 -11.56 0.76
N GLY A 242 -8.65 -10.97 1.31
CA GLY A 242 -9.86 -11.68 1.70
C GLY A 242 -10.46 -12.46 0.53
N ARG A 243 -10.62 -11.81 -0.62
CA ARG A 243 -11.12 -12.44 -1.84
C ARG A 243 -10.19 -13.53 -2.36
N TRP A 244 -8.88 -13.29 -2.36
CA TRP A 244 -7.88 -14.27 -2.80
C TRP A 244 -7.86 -15.54 -1.94
N LEU A 245 -8.04 -15.40 -0.62
CA LEU A 245 -8.08 -16.52 0.33
C LEU A 245 -9.47 -17.16 0.49
N ASP A 246 -10.42 -16.81 -0.39
CA ASP A 246 -11.80 -17.30 -0.36
C ASP A 246 -12.51 -17.08 0.99
N PHE A 247 -12.34 -15.90 1.57
CA PHE A 247 -12.89 -15.58 2.88
C PHE A 247 -14.43 -15.65 2.87
N LYS A 248 -14.98 -16.62 3.61
CA LYS A 248 -16.42 -16.88 3.69
C LYS A 248 -16.83 -17.45 5.04
N GLY A 249 -18.14 -17.60 5.27
CA GLY A 249 -18.74 -18.09 6.50
C GLY A 249 -19.14 -16.98 7.47
N ILE A 250 -19.29 -17.33 8.75
CA ILE A 250 -19.80 -16.41 9.79
C ILE A 250 -18.88 -15.20 9.97
N LEU A 251 -17.57 -15.44 10.03
CA LEU A 251 -16.57 -14.36 10.19
C LEU A 251 -16.65 -13.37 9.03
N HIS A 252 -16.80 -13.84 7.79
CA HIS A 252 -16.97 -12.99 6.61
C HIS A 252 -18.27 -12.15 6.67
N LYS A 253 -19.37 -12.76 7.14
CA LYS A 253 -20.67 -12.07 7.28
C LYS A 253 -20.64 -10.93 8.30
N ILE A 254 -19.81 -11.04 9.33
CA ILE A 254 -19.61 -9.99 10.32
C ILE A 254 -18.56 -8.98 9.82
N ALA A 255 -17.48 -9.45 9.20
CA ALA A 255 -16.38 -8.60 8.74
C ALA A 255 -16.81 -7.57 7.68
N MET A 256 -17.59 -7.98 6.67
CA MET A 256 -17.91 -7.07 5.54
C MET A 256 -18.69 -5.82 5.98
N PRO A 257 -19.77 -5.92 6.79
CA PRO A 257 -20.42 -4.74 7.35
C PRO A 257 -19.50 -3.87 8.23
N LEU A 258 -18.61 -4.49 9.02
CA LEU A 258 -17.67 -3.75 9.86
C LEU A 258 -16.64 -2.98 9.03
N ILE A 259 -16.12 -3.57 7.96
CA ILE A 259 -15.22 -2.88 7.04
C ILE A 259 -15.93 -1.71 6.35
N ILE A 260 -17.17 -1.89 5.89
CA ILE A 260 -17.96 -0.80 5.30
C ILE A 260 -18.16 0.33 6.31
N LEU A 261 -18.63 0.01 7.52
CA LEU A 261 -18.84 0.98 8.58
C LEU A 261 -17.55 1.73 8.92
N GLY A 262 -16.46 0.99 9.13
CA GLY A 262 -15.17 1.57 9.45
C GLY A 262 -14.62 2.46 8.36
N THR A 263 -14.74 2.03 7.10
CA THR A 263 -14.37 2.84 5.93
C THR A 263 -15.13 4.17 5.92
N ILE A 264 -16.45 4.15 6.08
CA ILE A 264 -17.28 5.36 6.04
C ILE A 264 -16.93 6.29 7.21
N VAL A 265 -16.91 5.77 8.44
CA VAL A 265 -16.68 6.59 9.65
C VAL A 265 -15.28 7.18 9.66
N LEU A 266 -14.26 6.40 9.28
CA LEU A 266 -12.88 6.87 9.20
C LEU A 266 -12.76 8.04 8.20
N ASN A 267 -13.38 7.92 7.02
CA ASN A 267 -13.42 9.02 6.04
C ASN A 267 -14.12 10.26 6.57
N LEU A 268 -15.29 10.12 7.23
CA LEU A 268 -16.00 11.27 7.81
C LEU A 268 -15.15 12.01 8.84
N GLY A 269 -14.40 11.27 9.66
CA GLY A 269 -13.46 11.87 10.62
C GLY A 269 -12.36 12.67 9.92
N VAL A 270 -11.74 12.09 8.89
CA VAL A 270 -10.71 12.80 8.11
C VAL A 270 -11.27 14.03 7.40
N TRP A 271 -12.44 13.91 6.76
CA TRP A 271 -13.07 15.04 6.09
C TRP A 271 -13.40 16.15 7.09
N GLY A 272 -13.74 15.77 8.32
CA GLY A 272 -13.95 16.68 9.44
C GLY A 272 -12.72 17.50 9.83
N VAL A 273 -11.50 17.05 9.57
CA VAL A 273 -10.24 17.75 9.91
C VAL A 273 -10.16 19.12 9.25
N ALA A 274 -10.71 19.28 8.04
CA ALA A 274 -10.71 20.56 7.32
C ALA A 274 -11.94 21.43 7.65
N THR A 275 -12.69 21.12 8.71
CA THR A 275 -13.95 21.76 9.08
C THR A 275 -13.99 22.10 10.58
N PRO A 276 -15.04 22.77 11.09
CA PRO A 276 -15.21 22.97 12.54
C PRO A 276 -15.27 21.69 13.38
N LEU A 277 -15.31 20.50 12.78
CA LEU A 277 -15.23 19.20 13.45
C LEU A 277 -13.80 18.78 13.82
N GLU A 278 -12.78 19.54 13.43
CA GLU A 278 -11.35 19.26 13.72
C GLU A 278 -11.08 18.84 15.18
N PRO A 279 -11.65 19.47 16.22
CA PRO A 279 -11.37 19.12 17.61
C PRO A 279 -11.78 17.70 18.00
N ILE A 280 -12.73 17.10 17.28
CA ILE A 280 -13.23 15.73 17.52
C ILE A 280 -12.90 14.77 16.37
N ALA A 281 -12.26 15.25 15.31
CA ALA A 281 -11.98 14.49 14.09
C ALA A 281 -11.16 13.23 14.38
N HIS A 282 -10.12 13.33 15.21
CA HIS A 282 -9.30 12.19 15.62
C HIS A 282 -10.11 11.11 16.36
N THR A 283 -11.01 11.51 17.26
CA THR A 283 -11.91 10.57 17.95
C THR A 283 -12.79 9.81 16.95
N ILE A 284 -13.34 10.49 15.95
CA ILE A 284 -14.13 9.86 14.89
C ILE A 284 -13.28 8.89 14.07
N ILE A 285 -12.04 9.28 13.72
CA ILE A 285 -11.09 8.43 13.00
C ILE A 285 -10.83 7.13 13.78
N TYR A 286 -10.61 7.19 15.10
CA TYR A 286 -10.39 5.99 15.92
C TYR A 286 -11.62 5.10 16.02
N VAL A 287 -12.79 5.71 16.21
CA VAL A 287 -14.06 4.98 16.23
C VAL A 287 -14.31 4.29 14.88
N GLY A 288 -13.89 4.90 13.77
CA GLY A 288 -13.96 4.30 12.43
C GLY A 288 -12.90 3.23 12.16
N ALA A 289 -11.67 3.42 12.62
CA ALA A 289 -10.58 2.45 12.42
C ALA A 289 -10.86 1.13 13.14
N THR A 290 -11.45 1.19 14.35
CA THR A 290 -11.74 0.01 15.18
C THR A 290 -12.56 -1.07 14.46
N PRO A 291 -13.75 -0.81 13.88
CA PRO A 291 -14.52 -1.82 13.16
C PRO A 291 -13.79 -2.33 11.91
N ALA A 292 -13.06 -1.49 11.17
CA ALA A 292 -12.26 -1.95 10.03
C ALA A 292 -11.16 -2.94 10.47
N MET A 293 -10.45 -2.65 11.56
CA MET A 293 -9.45 -3.55 12.14
C MET A 293 -10.07 -4.85 12.67
N LEU A 294 -11.25 -4.79 13.29
CA LEU A 294 -11.98 -5.99 13.71
C LEU A 294 -12.37 -6.87 12.51
N GLY A 295 -12.78 -6.27 11.40
CA GLY A 295 -13.03 -6.99 10.15
C GLY A 295 -11.77 -7.65 9.59
N ALA A 296 -10.63 -6.95 9.61
CA ALA A 296 -9.33 -7.51 9.22
C ALA A 296 -8.90 -8.67 10.16
N LEU A 297 -9.11 -8.54 11.46
CA LEU A 297 -8.83 -9.60 12.43
C LEU A 297 -9.65 -10.87 12.14
N MET A 298 -10.91 -10.72 11.75
CA MET A 298 -11.75 -11.87 11.34
C MET A 298 -11.18 -12.60 10.13
N LEU A 299 -10.61 -11.88 9.16
CA LEU A 299 -9.89 -12.48 8.04
C LEU A 299 -8.63 -13.24 8.50
N VAL A 300 -7.84 -12.66 9.42
CA VAL A 300 -6.66 -13.32 10.01
C VAL A 300 -7.05 -14.62 10.70
N ILE A 301 -8.08 -14.59 11.56
CA ILE A 301 -8.56 -15.77 12.29
C ILE A 301 -9.02 -16.85 11.29
N TYR A 302 -9.81 -16.48 10.29
CA TYR A 302 -10.27 -17.38 9.25
C TYR A 302 -9.10 -18.04 8.51
N GLY A 303 -8.15 -17.23 8.03
CA GLY A 303 -7.04 -17.73 7.23
C GLY A 303 -6.10 -18.64 8.02
N TRP A 304 -5.77 -18.27 9.26
CA TRP A 304 -4.91 -19.10 10.12
C TRP A 304 -5.56 -20.41 10.52
N ASP A 305 -6.84 -20.40 10.93
CA ASP A 305 -7.58 -21.63 11.23
C ASP A 305 -7.63 -22.55 10.01
N ARG A 306 -7.90 -21.98 8.82
CA ARG A 306 -7.89 -22.71 7.56
C ARG A 306 -6.53 -23.35 7.26
N PHE A 307 -5.43 -22.60 7.34
CA PHE A 307 -4.09 -23.13 7.05
C PHE A 307 -3.67 -24.22 8.02
N ILE A 308 -4.03 -24.08 9.31
CA ILE A 308 -3.79 -25.10 10.32
C ILE A 308 -4.56 -26.38 9.96
N ARG A 309 -5.85 -26.28 9.64
CA ARG A 309 -6.69 -27.44 9.27
C ARG A 309 -6.18 -28.15 8.02
N GLU A 310 -5.81 -27.40 6.98
CA GLU A 310 -5.23 -27.95 5.75
C GLU A 310 -3.91 -28.67 6.04
N GLY A 311 -3.02 -28.08 6.85
CA GLY A 311 -1.70 -28.65 7.12
C GLY A 311 -1.66 -29.83 8.10
N ILE A 312 -2.70 -30.00 8.94
CA ILE A 312 -2.84 -31.16 9.85
C ILE A 312 -3.81 -32.22 9.33
N ALA A 313 -4.34 -32.05 8.11
CA ALA A 313 -5.26 -33.01 7.51
C ALA A 313 -4.64 -34.42 7.50
N GLY A 314 -5.34 -35.39 8.08
CA GLY A 314 -4.85 -36.76 8.21
C GLY A 314 -4.01 -37.06 9.45
N ILE A 315 -3.78 -36.09 10.36
CA ILE A 315 -3.14 -36.32 11.66
C ILE A 315 -4.23 -36.47 12.74
N PRO A 316 -4.43 -37.67 13.33
CA PRO A 316 -5.34 -37.85 14.44
C PRO A 316 -4.81 -37.13 15.69
N LYS A 317 -5.60 -36.21 16.27
CA LYS A 317 -5.24 -35.40 17.46
C LYS A 317 -3.88 -34.68 17.33
N PRO A 318 -3.78 -33.68 16.45
CA PRO A 318 -2.52 -32.98 16.21
C PRO A 318 -2.06 -32.20 17.45
N THR A 319 -0.77 -32.26 17.75
CA THR A 319 -0.14 -31.53 18.86
C THR A 319 -0.09 -30.03 18.57
N PHE A 320 0.12 -29.22 19.62
CA PHE A 320 0.30 -27.77 19.48
C PHE A 320 1.39 -27.41 18.45
N TRP A 321 2.55 -28.06 18.53
CA TRP A 321 3.67 -27.81 17.60
C TRP A 321 3.35 -28.21 16.15
N GLN A 322 2.56 -29.26 15.94
CA GLN A 322 2.10 -29.63 14.59
C GLN A 322 1.19 -28.56 13.99
N LYS A 323 0.33 -27.92 14.81
CA LYS A 323 -0.51 -26.80 14.37
C LYS A 323 0.33 -25.56 14.02
N ILE A 324 1.30 -25.19 14.85
CA ILE A 324 2.21 -24.07 14.57
C ILE A 324 3.03 -24.32 13.29
N LYS A 325 3.54 -25.54 13.11
CA LYS A 325 4.27 -25.93 11.89
C LYS A 325 3.37 -25.89 10.65
N ALA A 326 2.10 -26.30 10.77
CA ALA A 326 1.12 -26.21 9.69
C ALA A 326 0.86 -24.76 9.29
N LEU A 327 0.65 -23.88 10.28
CA LEU A 327 0.43 -22.45 10.06
C LEU A 327 1.61 -21.80 9.30
N GLY A 328 2.84 -22.06 9.71
CA GLY A 328 4.05 -21.52 9.09
C GLY A 328 4.55 -22.29 7.84
N SER A 329 3.79 -23.25 7.34
CA SER A 329 4.26 -24.14 6.27
C SER A 329 4.37 -23.45 4.90
N ASP A 330 3.50 -22.47 4.65
CA ASP A 330 3.46 -21.66 3.43
C ASP A 330 3.57 -20.17 3.76
N PRO A 331 4.78 -19.57 3.68
CA PRO A 331 4.98 -18.18 4.05
C PRO A 331 4.27 -17.18 3.13
N LEU A 332 3.91 -17.54 1.89
CA LEU A 332 3.21 -16.59 1.01
C LEU A 332 1.72 -16.45 1.35
N ARG A 333 1.12 -17.47 1.96
CA ARG A 333 -0.25 -17.41 2.49
C ARG A 333 -0.28 -16.88 3.93
N PHE A 334 0.68 -17.30 4.76
CA PHE A 334 0.82 -16.83 6.13
C PHE A 334 1.20 -15.35 6.20
N GLY A 335 2.16 -14.92 5.38
CA GLY A 335 2.80 -13.62 5.45
C GLY A 335 1.83 -12.43 5.35
N PRO A 336 0.90 -12.37 4.39
CA PRO A 336 -0.07 -11.28 4.30
C PRO A 336 -0.88 -11.09 5.59
N LEU A 337 -1.35 -12.19 6.19
CA LEU A 337 -2.11 -12.16 7.43
C LEU A 337 -1.24 -11.79 8.64
N TRP A 338 0.01 -12.28 8.66
CA TRP A 338 0.99 -11.88 9.66
C TRP A 338 1.29 -10.39 9.60
N GLN A 339 1.49 -9.83 8.41
CA GLN A 339 1.74 -8.39 8.24
C GLN A 339 0.56 -7.53 8.70
N MET A 340 -0.69 -8.00 8.51
CA MET A 340 -1.88 -7.35 9.08
C MET A 340 -1.88 -7.35 10.62
N VAL A 341 -1.42 -8.44 11.24
CA VAL A 341 -1.26 -8.51 12.70
C VAL A 341 -0.11 -7.61 13.16
N PHE A 342 1.04 -7.71 12.48
CA PHE A 342 2.27 -6.99 12.81
C PHE A 342 2.11 -5.48 12.72
N MET A 343 1.30 -5.00 11.77
CA MET A 343 0.89 -3.60 11.67
C MET A 343 0.32 -3.04 12.97
N ASN A 344 -0.37 -3.84 13.80
CA ASN A 344 -0.89 -3.36 15.08
C ASN A 344 0.22 -3.02 16.09
N PHE A 345 1.39 -3.65 15.97
CA PHE A 345 2.52 -3.40 16.88
C PHE A 345 3.38 -2.22 16.45
N ASN A 346 3.38 -1.88 15.16
CA ASN A 346 4.28 -0.86 14.60
C ASN A 346 3.57 0.40 14.12
N VAL A 347 2.28 0.31 13.78
CA VAL A 347 1.52 1.43 13.22
C VAL A 347 0.31 1.71 14.09
N SER A 348 -0.66 0.79 14.19
CA SER A 348 -1.94 1.10 14.86
C SER A 348 -1.78 1.34 16.36
N GLY A 349 -1.12 0.42 17.07
CA GLY A 349 -0.91 0.53 18.51
C GLY A 349 -0.01 1.72 18.88
N ILE A 350 1.01 1.98 18.06
CA ILE A 350 1.91 3.13 18.21
C ILE A 350 1.16 4.43 17.98
N GLY A 351 0.42 4.55 16.88
CA GLY A 351 -0.38 5.74 16.58
C GLY A 351 -1.46 6.02 17.63
N ILE A 352 -2.10 4.98 18.20
CA ILE A 352 -3.04 5.15 19.31
C ILE A 352 -2.32 5.65 20.56
N LEU A 353 -1.16 5.08 20.91
CA LEU A 353 -0.35 5.55 22.03
C LEU A 353 0.04 7.02 21.85
N PHE A 354 0.51 7.38 20.65
CA PHE A 354 0.90 8.74 20.30
C PHE A 354 -0.26 9.72 20.43
N ALA A 355 -1.43 9.37 19.93
CA ALA A 355 -2.58 10.24 20.00
C ALA A 355 -3.15 10.42 21.41
N VAL A 356 -3.25 9.33 22.19
CA VAL A 356 -3.76 9.39 23.56
C VAL A 356 -2.84 10.19 24.48
N ARG A 357 -1.53 10.15 24.23
CA ARG A 357 -0.51 10.81 25.07
C ARG A 357 0.15 12.00 24.36
N LEU A 358 -0.51 12.53 23.31
CA LEU A 358 0.08 13.53 22.41
C LEU A 358 0.53 14.76 23.17
N ASP A 359 -0.38 15.41 23.88
CA ASP A 359 -0.10 16.67 24.58
C ASP A 359 0.70 16.46 25.87
N GLU A 360 0.58 15.28 26.49
CA GLU A 360 1.22 14.95 27.77
C GLU A 360 2.69 14.55 27.63
N ILE A 361 3.04 13.83 26.56
CA ILE A 361 4.38 13.23 26.37
C ILE A 361 5.06 13.74 25.11
N PHE A 362 4.38 13.71 23.97
CA PHE A 362 5.05 13.88 22.68
C PHE A 362 5.19 15.35 22.27
N ARG A 363 4.21 16.19 22.61
CA ARG A 363 4.21 17.64 22.33
C ARG A 363 5.25 18.39 23.16
N VAL A 364 5.62 17.85 24.33
CA VAL A 364 6.66 18.43 25.20
C VAL A 364 8.08 18.06 24.76
N TRP A 365 8.25 17.07 23.89
CA TRP A 365 9.55 16.72 23.32
C TRP A 365 9.99 17.70 22.23
N PRO A 366 11.30 17.73 21.88
CA PRO A 366 11.78 18.43 20.70
C PRO A 366 10.97 18.05 19.46
N ALA A 367 10.66 19.04 18.61
CA ALA A 367 9.83 18.82 17.42
C ALA A 367 10.43 17.79 16.46
N SER A 368 11.75 17.62 16.45
CA SER A 368 12.43 16.57 15.69
C SER A 368 12.01 15.16 16.09
N GLU A 369 11.74 14.90 17.38
CA GLU A 369 11.35 13.58 17.87
C GLU A 369 9.91 13.24 17.49
N GLU A 370 8.99 14.21 17.62
CA GLU A 370 7.61 14.04 17.13
C GLU A 370 7.61 13.83 15.61
N ARG A 371 8.43 14.58 14.87
CA ARG A 371 8.54 14.47 13.41
C ARG A 371 9.04 13.09 12.96
N ILE A 372 9.95 12.45 13.72
CA ILE A 372 10.44 11.11 13.40
C ILE A 372 9.28 10.12 13.41
N GLU A 373 8.44 10.12 14.44
CA GLU A 373 7.28 9.23 14.50
C GLU A 373 6.25 9.57 13.43
N LEU A 374 5.88 10.85 13.30
CA LEU A 374 4.90 11.29 12.31
C LEU A 374 5.30 10.93 10.88
N THR A 375 6.59 10.86 10.60
CA THR A 375 7.08 10.40 9.31
C THR A 375 7.10 8.87 9.27
N GLY A 376 7.76 8.23 10.24
CA GLY A 376 8.12 6.83 10.17
C GLY A 376 6.91 5.88 10.19
N HIS A 377 5.87 6.14 10.98
CA HIS A 377 4.76 5.19 11.09
C HIS A 377 3.97 5.04 9.77
N TRP A 378 3.83 6.12 8.99
CA TRP A 378 3.21 6.06 7.66
C TRP A 378 4.09 5.32 6.66
N HIS A 379 5.41 5.49 6.74
CA HIS A 379 6.35 4.77 5.88
C HIS A 379 6.33 3.28 6.19
N VAL A 380 6.25 2.89 7.47
CA VAL A 380 6.07 1.50 7.88
C VAL A 380 4.75 0.96 7.35
N LEU A 381 3.64 1.71 7.44
CA LEU A 381 2.36 1.28 6.86
C LEU A 381 2.45 1.05 5.35
N ALA A 382 3.05 1.99 4.60
CA ALA A 382 3.27 1.84 3.16
C ALA A 382 4.14 0.61 2.85
N ALA A 383 5.20 0.39 3.61
CA ALA A 383 6.10 -0.75 3.44
C ALA A 383 5.43 -2.09 3.80
N ILE A 384 4.53 -2.11 4.78
CA ILE A 384 3.68 -3.27 5.12
C ILE A 384 2.76 -3.60 3.94
N VAL A 385 2.08 -2.61 3.36
CA VAL A 385 1.24 -2.81 2.16
C VAL A 385 2.09 -3.37 1.00
N ALA A 386 3.26 -2.79 0.74
CA ALA A 386 4.17 -3.29 -0.28
C ALA A 386 4.61 -4.74 -0.01
N THR A 387 4.88 -5.08 1.25
CA THR A 387 5.25 -6.44 1.68
C THR A 387 4.12 -7.43 1.42
N ILE A 388 2.87 -7.06 1.76
CA ILE A 388 1.67 -7.86 1.45
C ILE A 388 1.54 -8.09 -0.05
N ILE A 389 1.70 -7.04 -0.86
CA ILE A 389 1.66 -7.13 -2.34
C ILE A 389 2.76 -8.06 -2.86
N LEU A 390 3.99 -7.96 -2.36
CA LEU A 390 5.10 -8.81 -2.80
C LEU A 390 4.90 -10.28 -2.45
N LEU A 391 4.33 -10.57 -1.28
CA LEU A 391 3.99 -11.93 -0.86
C LEU A 391 2.88 -12.52 -1.75
N TYR A 392 1.83 -11.73 -2.01
CA TYR A 392 0.77 -12.15 -2.92
C TYR A 392 1.29 -12.31 -4.35
N TYR A 393 2.14 -11.40 -4.82
CA TYR A 393 2.78 -11.48 -6.13
C TYR A 393 3.64 -12.75 -6.28
N GLY A 394 4.35 -13.16 -5.23
CA GLY A 394 5.08 -14.43 -5.20
C GLY A 394 4.20 -15.65 -5.42
N ASP A 395 2.94 -15.61 -4.94
CA ASP A 395 1.94 -16.65 -5.21
C ASP A 395 1.40 -16.55 -6.63
N LEU A 396 1.14 -15.34 -7.13
CA LEU A 396 0.64 -15.07 -8.49
C LEU A 396 1.61 -15.53 -9.58
N ILE A 397 2.91 -15.31 -9.36
CA ILE A 397 3.98 -15.85 -10.19
C ILE A 397 4.33 -17.30 -9.78
N GLY A 398 3.43 -17.98 -9.07
CA GLY A 398 3.45 -19.36 -8.59
C GLY A 398 4.82 -19.96 -8.33
N LEU A 399 5.57 -19.32 -7.44
CA LEU A 399 6.77 -19.92 -6.85
C LEU A 399 6.40 -21.21 -6.12
N LYS A 400 7.25 -22.24 -6.25
CA LYS A 400 7.02 -23.59 -5.67
C LYS A 400 8.21 -24.05 -4.82
N GLY A 401 7.97 -25.04 -3.95
CA GLY A 401 9.01 -25.75 -3.20
C GLY A 401 9.89 -24.86 -2.32
N LYS A 402 11.21 -25.08 -2.35
CA LYS A 402 12.17 -24.34 -1.53
C LYS A 402 12.24 -22.85 -1.91
N THR A 403 12.14 -22.50 -3.19
CA THR A 403 12.17 -21.11 -3.66
C THR A 403 11.01 -20.31 -3.08
N ARG A 404 9.80 -20.89 -3.06
CA ARG A 404 8.62 -20.28 -2.43
C ARG A 404 8.87 -19.96 -0.96
N LYS A 405 9.46 -20.92 -0.23
CA LYS A 405 9.75 -20.78 1.21
C LYS A 405 10.81 -19.71 1.46
N LEU A 406 11.91 -19.73 0.71
CA LEU A 406 12.98 -18.75 0.85
C LEU A 406 12.51 -17.34 0.50
N TYR A 407 11.76 -17.17 -0.59
CA TYR A 407 11.19 -15.88 -0.98
C TYR A 407 10.24 -15.35 0.11
N GLY A 408 9.29 -16.16 0.57
CA GLY A 408 8.31 -15.72 1.56
C GLY A 408 8.92 -15.44 2.94
N TRP A 409 9.70 -16.36 3.50
CA TRP A 409 10.34 -16.15 4.79
C TRP A 409 11.41 -15.06 4.74
N GLY A 410 12.14 -14.95 3.62
CA GLY A 410 13.08 -13.86 3.41
C GLY A 410 12.39 -12.51 3.49
N ILE A 411 11.26 -12.34 2.79
CA ILE A 411 10.48 -11.10 2.87
C ILE A 411 10.00 -10.84 4.30
N ILE A 412 9.35 -11.81 4.94
CA ILE A 412 8.77 -11.63 6.28
C ILE A 412 9.86 -11.26 7.31
N ILE A 413 10.96 -12.01 7.35
CA ILE A 413 12.00 -11.80 8.38
C ILE A 413 12.69 -10.45 8.16
N LEU A 414 13.02 -10.10 6.91
CA LEU A 414 13.70 -8.84 6.61
C LEU A 414 12.79 -7.63 6.84
N SER A 415 11.51 -7.73 6.48
CA SER A 415 10.52 -6.68 6.78
C SER A 415 10.33 -6.51 8.27
N ASP A 416 10.24 -7.62 9.03
CA ASP A 416 10.03 -7.57 10.47
C ASP A 416 11.22 -6.96 11.21
N ILE A 417 12.45 -7.30 10.80
CA ILE A 417 13.67 -6.66 11.30
C ILE A 417 13.62 -5.16 11.04
N ALA A 418 13.37 -4.74 9.80
CA ALA A 418 13.36 -3.32 9.46
C ALA A 418 12.28 -2.56 10.25
N PHE A 419 11.04 -3.04 10.23
CA PHE A 419 9.92 -2.31 10.81
C PHE A 419 9.96 -2.30 12.33
N ALA A 420 10.34 -3.41 12.98
CA ALA A 420 10.55 -3.41 14.43
C ALA A 420 11.67 -2.43 14.83
N SER A 421 12.75 -2.34 14.05
CA SER A 421 13.81 -1.37 14.31
C SER A 421 13.35 0.08 14.11
N VAL A 422 12.52 0.37 13.10
CA VAL A 422 11.87 1.69 12.95
C VAL A 422 11.00 1.99 14.18
N THR A 423 10.14 1.07 14.61
CA THR A 423 9.27 1.25 15.79
C THR A 423 10.09 1.58 17.04
N ILE A 424 11.18 0.86 17.29
CA ILE A 424 12.06 1.12 18.44
C ILE A 424 12.74 2.49 18.29
N PHE A 425 13.11 2.89 17.07
CA PHE A 425 13.73 4.18 16.80
C PHE A 425 12.76 5.36 17.03
N GLU A 426 11.50 5.19 16.67
CA GLU A 426 10.41 6.16 16.92
C GLU A 426 10.14 6.30 18.42
N LEU A 427 10.11 5.18 19.14
CA LEU A 427 9.81 5.14 20.58
C LEU A 427 11.01 5.39 21.49
N LYS A 428 12.22 5.51 20.96
CA LYS A 428 13.48 5.52 21.76
C LYS A 428 13.43 6.44 22.97
N ARG A 429 12.84 7.63 22.82
CA ARG A 429 12.74 8.66 23.86
C ARG A 429 11.88 8.27 25.07
N LEU A 430 11.06 7.22 24.95
CA LEU A 430 10.29 6.67 26.08
C LEU A 430 11.16 5.91 27.08
N PHE A 431 12.32 5.40 26.66
CA PHE A 431 13.12 4.48 27.48
C PHE A 431 14.63 4.73 27.45
N ILE A 432 15.13 5.66 26.62
CA ILE A 432 16.53 6.09 26.63
C ILE A 432 16.68 7.61 26.58
N SER A 433 17.62 8.15 27.36
CA SER A 433 17.92 9.59 27.39
C SER A 433 18.77 10.02 26.20
N GLU A 434 18.76 11.33 25.89
CA GLU A 434 19.32 11.86 24.64
C GLU A 434 20.84 11.73 24.62
N ALA A 435 21.45 11.93 25.78
CA ALA A 435 22.89 11.92 25.96
C ALA A 435 23.55 10.56 25.67
N VAL A 436 22.78 9.45 25.73
CA VAL A 436 23.34 8.09 25.60
C VAL A 436 22.64 7.25 24.53
N GLN A 437 21.73 7.83 23.74
CA GLN A 437 20.95 7.06 22.75
C GLN A 437 21.75 6.65 21.50
N GLN A 438 22.89 7.30 21.22
CA GLN A 438 23.58 7.14 19.94
C GLN A 438 23.96 5.69 19.58
N PRO A 439 24.48 4.85 20.52
CA PRO A 439 24.75 3.45 20.21
C PRO A 439 23.50 2.66 19.80
N LEU A 440 22.35 2.93 20.44
CA LEU A 440 21.07 2.33 20.07
C LEU A 440 20.66 2.81 18.68
N VAL A 441 20.70 4.12 18.43
CA VAL A 441 20.33 4.71 17.13
C VAL A 441 21.16 4.10 16.00
N ASN A 442 22.48 4.02 16.15
CA ASN A 442 23.36 3.43 15.14
C ASN A 442 22.98 1.98 14.82
N ASN A 443 22.77 1.16 15.85
CA ASN A 443 22.37 -0.24 15.66
C ASN A 443 21.01 -0.36 14.98
N LEU A 444 20.04 0.46 15.36
CA LEU A 444 18.72 0.48 14.73
C LEU A 444 18.81 0.90 13.26
N MET A 445 19.59 1.93 12.93
CA MET A 445 19.81 2.33 11.53
C MET A 445 20.42 1.21 10.70
N TYR A 446 21.41 0.48 11.22
CA TYR A 446 21.97 -0.68 10.52
C TYR A 446 20.93 -1.80 10.30
N MET A 447 20.06 -2.07 11.27
CA MET A 447 19.01 -3.08 11.13
C MET A 447 17.94 -2.66 10.12
N ILE A 448 17.53 -1.38 10.13
CA ILE A 448 16.59 -0.80 9.16
C ILE A 448 17.15 -0.94 7.75
N ASP A 449 18.37 -0.46 7.54
CA ASP A 449 19.05 -0.50 6.24
C ASP A 449 19.30 -1.92 5.75
N PHE A 450 19.73 -2.82 6.65
CA PHE A 450 19.93 -4.21 6.29
C PHE A 450 18.61 -4.85 5.87
N GLY A 451 17.54 -4.69 6.63
CA GLY A 451 16.23 -5.25 6.32
C GLY A 451 15.69 -4.71 4.99
N LEU A 452 15.62 -3.38 4.83
CA LEU A 452 15.13 -2.73 3.61
C LEU A 452 16.03 -3.01 2.40
N GLY A 453 17.34 -2.91 2.56
CA GLY A 453 18.31 -3.16 1.49
C GLY A 453 18.23 -4.61 0.99
N MET A 454 18.12 -5.59 1.89
CA MET A 454 17.98 -6.99 1.51
C MET A 454 16.62 -7.30 0.88
N LEU A 455 15.55 -6.61 1.27
CA LEU A 455 14.26 -6.68 0.55
C LEU A 455 14.42 -6.20 -0.89
N LEU A 456 15.13 -5.09 -1.12
CA LEU A 456 15.43 -4.61 -2.47
C LEU A 456 16.29 -5.58 -3.26
N VAL A 457 17.24 -6.29 -2.62
CA VAL A 457 18.00 -7.37 -3.26
C VAL A 457 17.10 -8.52 -3.69
N ILE A 458 16.18 -8.97 -2.83
CA ILE A 458 15.19 -10.00 -3.20
C ILE A 458 14.35 -9.54 -4.40
N LEU A 459 13.86 -8.29 -4.36
CA LEU A 459 13.08 -7.71 -5.45
C LEU A 459 13.90 -7.66 -6.74
N ALA A 460 15.17 -7.22 -6.68
CA ALA A 460 16.07 -7.18 -7.82
C ALA A 460 16.30 -8.56 -8.43
N ILE A 461 16.53 -9.59 -7.60
CA ILE A 461 16.67 -10.98 -8.07
C ILE A 461 15.41 -11.43 -8.81
N VAL A 462 14.22 -11.15 -8.27
CA VAL A 462 12.95 -11.49 -8.93
C VAL A 462 12.79 -10.71 -10.23
N MET A 463 13.10 -9.41 -10.26
CA MET A 463 12.99 -8.59 -11.47
C MET A 463 13.94 -9.06 -12.57
N VAL A 464 15.19 -9.40 -12.24
CA VAL A 464 16.15 -9.99 -13.19
C VAL A 464 15.64 -11.34 -13.71
N TRP A 465 15.14 -12.20 -12.82
CA TRP A 465 14.55 -13.47 -13.24
C TRP A 465 13.36 -13.28 -14.18
N ARG A 466 12.45 -12.34 -13.87
CA ARG A 466 11.29 -12.02 -14.70
C ARG A 466 11.71 -11.43 -16.04
N LEU A 467 12.75 -10.60 -16.07
CA LEU A 467 13.30 -10.09 -17.32
C LEU A 467 13.83 -11.25 -18.18
N LEU A 468 14.66 -12.13 -17.61
CA LEU A 468 15.16 -13.31 -18.31
C LEU A 468 14.02 -14.23 -18.79
N ASP A 469 12.95 -14.37 -17.99
CA ASP A 469 11.77 -15.15 -18.34
C ASP A 469 11.07 -14.62 -19.61
N LEU A 470 10.91 -13.30 -19.73
CA LEU A 470 10.29 -12.65 -20.90
C LEU A 470 11.03 -12.94 -22.22
N PHE A 471 12.36 -13.10 -22.16
CA PHE A 471 13.18 -13.44 -23.33
C PHE A 471 13.18 -14.93 -23.67
N ARG A 472 12.74 -15.81 -22.76
CA ARG A 472 12.63 -17.26 -23.05
C ARG A 472 11.41 -17.54 -23.94
N LYS A 473 11.59 -18.43 -24.93
CA LYS A 473 10.52 -18.84 -25.86
C LYS A 473 9.34 -19.52 -25.16
N LYS A 474 9.62 -20.36 -24.15
CA LYS A 474 8.63 -21.05 -23.30
C LYS A 474 8.79 -20.62 -21.84
N GLY A 475 8.93 -19.32 -21.63
CA GLY A 475 8.96 -18.74 -20.28
C GLY A 475 7.61 -18.85 -19.60
N ARG A 476 7.59 -18.59 -18.30
CA ARG A 476 6.39 -18.57 -17.46
C ARG A 476 5.34 -17.58 -17.95
N TRP A 477 5.77 -16.45 -18.51
CA TRP A 477 4.87 -15.49 -19.16
C TRP A 477 3.94 -16.12 -20.21
N THR A 478 4.32 -17.23 -20.86
CA THR A 478 3.45 -17.93 -21.83
C THR A 478 2.27 -18.66 -21.17
N GLU A 479 2.44 -19.16 -19.95
CA GLU A 479 1.39 -19.77 -19.16
C GLU A 479 0.48 -18.68 -18.58
N GLU A 480 1.08 -17.63 -18.03
CA GLU A 480 0.37 -16.51 -17.43
C GLU A 480 -0.45 -15.72 -18.46
N LEU A 481 -0.01 -15.63 -19.72
CA LEU A 481 -0.78 -15.02 -20.80
C LEU A 481 -2.12 -15.76 -21.05
N LYS A 482 -2.18 -17.07 -20.77
CA LYS A 482 -3.41 -17.87 -20.90
C LYS A 482 -4.30 -17.78 -19.66
N GLN A 483 -3.76 -17.32 -18.53
CA GLN A 483 -4.46 -17.15 -17.25
C GLN A 483 -4.98 -15.72 -17.14
N THR A 484 -6.05 -15.41 -17.89
CA THR A 484 -6.54 -14.03 -18.01
C THR A 484 -7.28 -13.51 -16.77
N ASP A 485 -7.84 -14.40 -15.96
CA ASP A 485 -8.71 -14.05 -14.82
C ASP A 485 -8.10 -14.55 -13.49
N LEU A 486 -7.91 -13.64 -12.52
CA LEU A 486 -7.36 -14.00 -11.21
C LEU A 486 -8.38 -14.74 -10.34
N SER A 487 -9.68 -14.65 -10.66
CA SER A 487 -10.72 -15.40 -9.94
C SER A 487 -10.51 -16.92 -10.01
N ALA A 488 -9.84 -17.42 -11.06
CA ALA A 488 -9.45 -18.82 -11.18
C ALA A 488 -8.35 -19.25 -10.20
N GLU A 489 -7.71 -18.30 -9.52
CA GLU A 489 -6.60 -18.53 -8.57
C GLU A 489 -7.00 -18.32 -7.11
N VAL A 490 -8.29 -18.04 -6.85
CA VAL A 490 -8.90 -17.99 -5.52
C VAL A 490 -8.66 -19.34 -4.82
N LYS A 491 -8.11 -19.28 -3.61
CA LYS A 491 -7.54 -20.45 -2.92
C LYS A 491 -8.55 -21.22 -2.10
#